data_AF-A0A0C9MU27-F1
#
_entry.id   AF-A0A0C9MU27-F1
#
_cell.length_a   1.000
_cell.length_b   1.000
_cell.length_c   1.000
_cell.angle_alpha   90.00
_cell.angle_beta   90.00
_cell.angle_gamma   90.00
#
_symmetry.space_group_name_H-M   'P 1'
#
loop_
_entity.id
_entity.type
_entity.pdbx_description
1 polymer ?
#
loop_
_entity_poly.entity_id
_entity_poly.type
_entity_poly.pdbx_seq_one_letter_code
_entity_poly.pdbx_strand_id
1 'polypeptide(L)'
;MSKFTIEQVARHRVDTDCWIVIHGKVYDVTSFLQEHPGGKKVLLKVAGTDASKQFDAYHNASVLQNVAAKYEIGQMSDSTDGEQEGITTTEELDEQEKPSSENNPLIMGETFGDMVPFGDPMWYQDWHSPFYNDSHRAVRKYVREFVEKEIMPNCHEWDEAKQIPSELFIKAAKAGILGAVVSFGGEEKYLPYPLPAGVPLEKWDAFHSVIVTDELSRCGSGGVLWALCGGLGIGLPPILHFGSDYLKDKVVSDCLAGTKIICLAITEPSGGSDVAGLQTEAKDMGDHYLLNGEKKWITNGVFADYFCVAVRTGKPGFGGISFLLVERDMPGVSTRQMKCSGVWPSGTAYVTFEDVRVPKENLIGKENRGFKYIMQNFCSERLGVVIQATRFSRVCIEESIKYANKRKTFGKKLIDHPVIRNKLAHMIRQVEATHAWMESLVYQTMHMPPEIQPIRLVTDSLIMQ
;
A
#
# COMPACT_ATOMS: atom_id res chain seq x y z
N MET A 1 -31.90 -31.61 11.74
CA MET A 1 -30.88 -32.59 11.31
C MET A 1 -31.11 -33.89 12.06
N SER A 2 -30.96 -35.03 11.38
CA SER A 2 -31.06 -36.34 12.01
C SER A 2 -29.93 -36.54 13.02
N LYS A 3 -30.19 -37.28 14.11
CA LYS A 3 -29.19 -37.61 15.13
C LYS A 3 -28.76 -39.07 15.00
N PHE A 4 -27.46 -39.35 15.08
CA PHE A 4 -26.89 -40.69 14.89
C PHE A 4 -25.95 -41.10 16.02
N THR A 5 -25.93 -42.38 16.37
CA THR A 5 -24.92 -42.94 17.30
C THR A 5 -23.70 -43.44 16.53
N ILE A 6 -22.56 -43.63 17.22
CA ILE A 6 -21.34 -44.14 16.58
C ILE A 6 -21.55 -45.57 16.05
N GLU A 7 -22.39 -46.37 16.71
CA GLU A 7 -22.75 -47.73 16.30
C GLU A 7 -23.60 -47.74 15.02
N GLN A 8 -24.40 -46.70 14.80
CA GLN A 8 -25.15 -46.56 13.54
C GLN A 8 -24.20 -46.21 12.40
N VAL A 9 -23.30 -45.24 12.60
CA VAL A 9 -22.29 -44.87 11.59
C VAL A 9 -21.37 -46.05 11.27
N ALA A 10 -21.01 -46.86 12.26
CA ALA A 10 -20.17 -48.05 12.13
C ALA A 10 -20.71 -49.14 11.19
N ARG A 11 -21.98 -49.09 10.75
CA ARG A 11 -22.56 -50.06 9.81
C ARG A 11 -22.22 -49.75 8.34
N HIS A 12 -21.81 -48.52 8.04
CA HIS A 12 -21.62 -48.01 6.68
C HIS A 12 -20.12 -47.97 6.33
N ARG A 13 -19.54 -49.14 6.00
CA ARG A 13 -18.08 -49.35 5.86
C ARG A 13 -17.61 -49.85 4.50
N VAL A 14 -18.49 -49.93 3.52
CA VAL A 14 -18.20 -50.54 2.20
C VAL A 14 -18.31 -49.51 1.08
N ASP A 15 -17.78 -49.81 -0.11
CA ASP A 15 -17.75 -48.84 -1.21
C ASP A 15 -19.12 -48.55 -1.85
N THR A 16 -20.13 -49.34 -1.53
CA THR A 16 -21.53 -49.08 -1.86
C THR A 16 -22.32 -48.43 -0.73
N ASP A 17 -21.72 -48.23 0.44
CA ASP A 17 -22.38 -47.70 1.64
C ASP A 17 -21.33 -47.22 2.67
N CYS A 18 -20.94 -45.94 2.60
CA CYS A 18 -19.78 -45.38 3.29
C CYS A 18 -20.09 -44.06 4.00
N TRP A 19 -20.15 -44.09 5.33
CA TRP A 19 -20.36 -42.89 6.16
C TRP A 19 -19.14 -42.57 7.01
N ILE A 20 -18.93 -41.29 7.32
CA ILE A 20 -17.85 -40.83 8.21
C ILE A 20 -18.35 -39.73 9.15
N VAL A 21 -17.69 -39.59 10.30
CA VAL A 21 -17.92 -38.45 11.21
C VAL A 21 -16.77 -37.45 11.09
N ILE A 22 -17.09 -36.17 10.95
CA ILE A 22 -16.12 -35.07 11.01
C ILE A 22 -16.69 -33.99 11.93
N HIS A 23 -15.97 -33.66 13.00
CA HIS A 23 -16.36 -32.68 14.03
C HIS A 23 -17.80 -32.87 14.54
N GLY A 24 -18.19 -34.11 14.84
CA GLY A 24 -19.52 -34.42 15.35
C GLY A 24 -20.66 -34.39 14.32
N LYS A 25 -20.36 -34.11 13.04
CA LYS A 25 -21.31 -34.21 11.93
C LYS A 25 -21.10 -35.49 11.13
N VAL A 26 -22.19 -36.07 10.65
CA VAL A 26 -22.21 -37.34 9.91
C VAL A 26 -22.41 -37.05 8.43
N TYR A 27 -21.55 -37.64 7.59
CA TYR A 27 -21.55 -37.47 6.15
C TYR A 27 -21.70 -38.81 5.43
N ASP A 28 -22.62 -38.88 4.47
CA ASP A 28 -22.69 -39.98 3.50
C ASP A 28 -21.80 -39.66 2.29
N VAL A 29 -20.61 -40.23 2.27
CA VAL A 29 -19.60 -39.98 1.24
C VAL A 29 -19.63 -41.03 0.13
N THR A 30 -20.65 -41.89 0.07
CA THR A 30 -20.75 -43.01 -0.89
C THR A 30 -20.59 -42.53 -2.34
N SER A 31 -21.34 -41.49 -2.74
CA SER A 31 -21.23 -40.90 -4.08
C SER A 31 -19.93 -40.10 -4.31
N PHE A 32 -19.24 -39.69 -3.24
CA PHE A 32 -18.01 -38.90 -3.33
C PHE A 32 -16.73 -39.76 -3.42
N LEU A 33 -16.82 -41.06 -3.14
CA LEU A 33 -15.68 -41.98 -3.13
C LEU A 33 -14.83 -41.91 -4.41
N GLN A 34 -15.47 -41.79 -5.58
CA GLN A 34 -14.78 -41.75 -6.89
C GLN A 34 -14.27 -40.34 -7.26
N GLU A 35 -14.79 -39.30 -6.61
CA GLU A 35 -14.42 -37.91 -6.86
C GLU A 35 -13.33 -37.41 -5.90
N HIS A 36 -13.09 -38.14 -4.81
CA HIS A 36 -12.09 -37.77 -3.81
C HIS A 36 -10.67 -37.73 -4.42
N PRO A 37 -9.96 -36.58 -4.40
CA PRO A 37 -8.65 -36.42 -5.05
C PRO A 37 -7.56 -37.38 -4.54
N GLY A 38 -7.63 -37.80 -3.28
CA GLY A 38 -6.74 -38.80 -2.68
C GLY A 38 -7.08 -40.26 -3.05
N GLY A 39 -8.13 -40.49 -3.83
CA GLY A 39 -8.63 -41.79 -4.26
C GLY A 39 -9.53 -42.49 -3.21
N LYS A 40 -10.45 -43.34 -3.70
CA LYS A 40 -11.47 -44.02 -2.87
C LYS A 40 -10.93 -44.82 -1.68
N LYS A 41 -9.72 -45.37 -1.79
CA LYS A 41 -9.09 -46.20 -0.74
C LYS A 41 -8.78 -45.42 0.53
N VAL A 42 -8.65 -44.09 0.47
CA VAL A 42 -8.36 -43.25 1.65
C VAL A 42 -9.60 -43.12 2.53
N LEU A 43 -10.75 -42.82 1.93
CA LEU A 43 -12.02 -42.71 2.65
C LEU A 43 -12.49 -44.06 3.22
N LEU A 44 -12.29 -45.15 2.46
CA LEU A 44 -12.63 -46.50 2.93
C LEU A 44 -11.86 -46.94 4.19
N LYS A 45 -10.67 -46.38 4.46
CA LYS A 45 -9.90 -46.70 5.69
C LYS A 45 -10.52 -46.13 6.96
N VAL A 46 -11.31 -45.07 6.83
CA VAL A 46 -11.96 -44.38 7.95
C VAL A 46 -13.49 -44.53 7.91
N ALA A 47 -14.01 -45.35 6.99
CA ALA A 47 -15.44 -45.59 6.87
C ALA A 47 -16.02 -46.18 8.16
N GLY A 48 -17.17 -45.64 8.58
CA GLY A 48 -17.86 -45.99 9.81
C GLY A 48 -17.09 -45.62 11.09
N THR A 49 -16.28 -44.56 11.07
CA THR A 49 -15.52 -44.04 12.23
C THR A 49 -15.51 -42.52 12.28
N ASP A 50 -15.01 -41.95 13.38
CA ASP A 50 -14.67 -40.54 13.48
C ASP A 50 -13.32 -40.28 12.78
N ALA A 51 -13.41 -39.54 11.68
CA ALA A 51 -12.31 -39.19 10.80
C ALA A 51 -11.81 -37.76 11.03
N SER A 52 -12.22 -37.07 12.11
CA SER A 52 -11.89 -35.65 12.35
C SER A 52 -10.38 -35.39 12.33
N LYS A 53 -9.60 -36.22 13.03
CA LYS A 53 -8.13 -36.08 13.06
C LYS A 53 -7.49 -36.26 11.67
N GLN A 54 -7.99 -37.22 10.90
CA GLN A 54 -7.52 -37.50 9.54
C GLN A 54 -7.98 -36.41 8.58
N PHE A 55 -9.16 -35.83 8.81
CA PHE A 55 -9.64 -34.69 8.06
C PHE A 55 -8.73 -33.48 8.29
N ASP A 56 -8.48 -33.11 9.55
CA ASP A 56 -7.65 -31.95 9.94
C ASP A 56 -6.19 -32.06 9.45
N ALA A 57 -5.66 -33.27 9.34
CA ALA A 57 -4.30 -33.50 8.86
C ALA A 57 -4.10 -33.19 7.37
N TYR A 58 -5.17 -33.22 6.56
CA TYR A 58 -5.07 -33.14 5.09
C TYR A 58 -6.04 -32.13 4.45
N HIS A 59 -7.00 -31.61 5.21
CA HIS A 59 -8.09 -30.75 4.74
C HIS A 59 -8.30 -29.62 5.73
N ASN A 60 -8.85 -28.51 5.24
CA ASN A 60 -9.22 -27.37 6.06
C ASN A 60 -10.75 -27.26 6.17
N ALA A 61 -11.23 -26.44 7.10
CA ALA A 61 -12.66 -26.26 7.36
C ALA A 61 -13.48 -25.80 6.15
N SER A 62 -12.87 -25.12 5.16
CA SER A 62 -13.58 -24.69 3.94
C SER A 62 -14.05 -25.87 3.09
N VAL A 63 -13.39 -27.03 3.18
CA VAL A 63 -13.83 -28.26 2.51
C VAL A 63 -15.17 -28.73 3.07
N LEU A 64 -15.44 -28.53 4.36
CA LEU A 64 -16.73 -28.87 4.95
C LEU A 64 -17.85 -27.95 4.43
N GLN A 65 -17.55 -26.67 4.25
CA GLN A 65 -18.53 -25.68 3.77
C GLN A 65 -18.82 -25.82 2.27
N ASN A 66 -17.79 -26.06 1.46
CA ASN A 66 -17.90 -25.99 0.01
C ASN A 66 -18.11 -27.35 -0.67
N VAL A 67 -17.64 -28.45 -0.05
CA VAL A 67 -17.65 -29.79 -0.65
C VAL A 67 -18.48 -30.76 0.18
N ALA A 68 -18.25 -30.83 1.50
CA ALA A 68 -18.90 -31.83 2.35
C ALA A 68 -20.36 -31.48 2.70
N ALA A 69 -20.76 -30.20 2.63
CA ALA A 69 -22.09 -29.74 3.00
C ALA A 69 -23.22 -30.49 2.24
N LYS A 70 -23.01 -30.85 0.97
CA LYS A 70 -23.98 -31.62 0.17
C LYS A 70 -24.09 -33.10 0.57
N TYR A 71 -23.17 -33.60 1.39
CA TYR A 71 -23.11 -34.99 1.85
C TYR A 71 -23.47 -35.12 3.34
N GLU A 72 -23.76 -34.01 4.02
CA GLU A 72 -24.12 -34.01 5.44
C GLU A 72 -25.53 -34.61 5.64
N ILE A 73 -25.62 -35.67 6.43
CA ILE A 73 -26.88 -36.37 6.73
C ILE A 73 -27.38 -36.13 8.15
N GLY A 74 -26.53 -35.63 9.05
CA GLY A 74 -26.91 -35.24 10.40
C GLY A 74 -25.75 -35.05 11.36
N GLN A 75 -26.00 -35.21 12.65
CA GLN A 75 -25.02 -34.99 13.72
C GLN A 75 -25.03 -36.13 14.74
N MET A 76 -23.97 -36.26 15.52
CA MET A 76 -23.87 -37.28 16.57
C MET A 76 -24.88 -37.01 17.70
N SER A 77 -25.49 -38.07 18.25
CA SER A 77 -26.28 -38.00 19.47
C SER A 77 -25.40 -38.22 20.69
N ASP A 78 -25.28 -37.22 21.56
CA ASP A 78 -24.63 -37.39 22.85
C ASP A 78 -25.43 -38.37 23.72
N SER A 79 -24.78 -39.46 24.12
CA SER A 79 -25.28 -40.38 25.14
C SER A 79 -24.31 -40.39 26.33
N THR A 80 -24.76 -39.69 27.39
CA THR A 80 -24.53 -39.87 28.83
C THR A 80 -23.14 -39.66 29.46
N ASP A 81 -23.11 -38.66 30.35
CA ASP A 81 -22.47 -38.55 31.68
C ASP A 81 -21.60 -39.71 32.19
N GLY A 82 -20.40 -39.40 32.67
CA GLY A 82 -19.61 -40.30 33.51
C GLY A 82 -18.13 -39.93 33.70
N GLU A 83 -17.85 -39.24 34.81
CA GLU A 83 -16.62 -39.27 35.65
C GLU A 83 -15.35 -38.46 35.27
N GLN A 84 -14.93 -37.73 36.32
CA GLN A 84 -13.74 -36.88 36.47
C GLN A 84 -12.48 -37.72 36.74
N GLU A 85 -11.32 -37.15 36.40
CA GLU A 85 -10.11 -37.05 37.24
C GLU A 85 -9.15 -36.08 36.51
N GLY A 86 -8.89 -34.87 37.00
CA GLY A 86 -7.90 -34.55 38.04
C GLY A 86 -6.54 -34.24 37.36
N ILE A 87 -6.13 -32.98 37.19
CA ILE A 87 -5.19 -32.21 38.04
C ILE A 87 -4.93 -30.94 37.19
N THR A 88 -5.08 -29.70 37.66
CA THR A 88 -4.01 -28.95 38.33
C THR A 88 -4.55 -27.74 39.10
N THR A 89 -3.99 -27.54 40.29
CA THR A 89 -3.97 -26.30 41.05
C THR A 89 -3.25 -25.17 40.28
N THR A 90 -3.86 -23.99 40.20
CA THR A 90 -3.14 -22.72 40.21
C THR A 90 -3.97 -21.68 40.93
N GLU A 91 -3.33 -21.08 41.92
CA GLU A 91 -3.79 -19.99 42.76
C GLU A 91 -4.21 -18.76 41.94
N GLU A 92 -5.21 -18.07 42.46
CA GLU A 92 -5.70 -16.78 42.02
C GLU A 92 -4.59 -15.72 42.09
N LEU A 93 -4.39 -14.99 40.99
CA LEU A 93 -3.89 -13.63 41.02
C LEU A 93 -4.81 -12.76 40.17
N ASP A 94 -5.56 -11.94 40.91
CA ASP A 94 -6.29 -10.71 40.61
C ASP A 94 -6.56 -10.30 39.16
N GLU A 95 -7.85 -10.06 38.94
CA GLU A 95 -8.44 -9.22 37.90
C GLU A 95 -7.78 -7.83 37.89
N GLN A 96 -6.98 -7.56 36.87
CA GLN A 96 -6.74 -6.20 36.39
C GLN A 96 -7.02 -6.14 34.89
N GLU A 97 -8.11 -5.44 34.57
CA GLU A 97 -8.51 -4.83 33.30
C GLU A 97 -7.90 -5.40 32.01
N LYS A 98 -8.69 -6.20 31.28
CA LYS A 98 -8.48 -6.40 29.84
C LYS A 98 -8.77 -5.10 29.10
N PRO A 99 -7.83 -4.52 28.32
CA PRO A 99 -8.22 -3.65 27.24
C PRO A 99 -8.77 -4.53 26.10
N SER A 100 -10.02 -4.27 25.70
CA SER A 100 -10.66 -4.89 24.54
C SER A 100 -9.95 -4.47 23.25
N SER A 101 -9.12 -5.35 22.70
CA SER A 101 -8.54 -5.24 21.35
C SER A 101 -9.55 -5.68 20.29
N GLU A 102 -10.62 -4.91 20.11
CA GLU A 102 -11.55 -5.09 18.99
C GLU A 102 -10.98 -4.38 17.75
N ASN A 103 -10.14 -5.09 17.00
CA ASN A 103 -10.34 -5.38 15.57
C ASN A 103 -9.06 -5.94 14.92
N ASN A 104 -8.98 -7.26 15.01
CA ASN A 104 -8.12 -8.24 14.32
C ASN A 104 -6.61 -8.33 14.69
N PRO A 105 -6.24 -9.14 15.71
CA PRO A 105 -4.85 -9.42 16.05
C PRO A 105 -4.12 -10.33 15.06
N LEU A 106 -2.79 -10.39 15.14
CA LEU A 106 -1.98 -11.51 14.60
C LEU A 106 -2.62 -12.87 14.95
N ILE A 107 -3.42 -13.43 14.05
CA ILE A 107 -4.01 -14.77 14.22
C ILE A 107 -3.04 -15.78 13.62
N MET A 108 -2.37 -16.56 14.49
CA MET A 108 -1.47 -17.62 14.03
C MET A 108 -2.22 -18.62 13.15
N GLY A 109 -1.67 -18.92 11.98
CA GLY A 109 -2.27 -19.80 10.98
C GLY A 109 -3.26 -19.14 10.01
N GLU A 110 -3.63 -17.86 10.18
CA GLU A 110 -4.37 -17.12 9.15
C GLU A 110 -3.40 -16.55 8.11
N THR A 111 -3.65 -16.84 6.84
CA THR A 111 -2.82 -16.39 5.72
C THR A 111 -3.43 -15.18 5.03
N PHE A 112 -2.58 -14.33 4.44
CA PHE A 112 -3.02 -13.15 3.69
C PHE A 112 -2.43 -13.11 2.28
N GLY A 113 -3.27 -12.76 1.29
CA GLY A 113 -2.88 -12.64 -0.11
C GLY A 113 -2.74 -13.97 -0.84
N ASP A 114 -2.09 -13.93 -2.01
CA ASP A 114 -1.99 -15.06 -2.95
C ASP A 114 -1.04 -16.18 -2.51
N MET A 115 -0.34 -15.98 -1.38
CA MET A 115 0.66 -16.92 -0.84
C MET A 115 1.76 -17.31 -1.82
N VAL A 116 2.06 -16.44 -2.79
CA VAL A 116 3.23 -16.61 -3.65
C VAL A 116 4.48 -16.29 -2.83
N PRO A 117 5.47 -17.20 -2.76
CA PRO A 117 6.68 -16.97 -1.97
C PRO A 117 7.32 -15.62 -2.31
N PHE A 118 7.51 -14.77 -1.30
CA PHE A 118 8.12 -13.43 -1.42
C PHE A 118 7.35 -12.42 -2.29
N GLY A 119 6.12 -12.74 -2.73
CA GLY A 119 5.22 -11.80 -3.40
C GLY A 119 4.70 -10.71 -2.46
N ASP A 120 4.64 -11.00 -1.16
CA ASP A 120 4.34 -10.05 -0.10
C ASP A 120 5.43 -10.10 1.00
N PRO A 121 5.64 -9.01 1.76
CA PRO A 121 6.55 -9.00 2.91
C PRO A 121 6.20 -10.06 3.96
N MET A 122 7.19 -10.59 4.68
CA MET A 122 6.96 -11.69 5.64
C MET A 122 5.99 -11.33 6.76
N TRP A 123 6.01 -10.08 7.24
CA TRP A 123 5.09 -9.62 8.29
C TRP A 123 3.63 -9.65 7.84
N TYR A 124 3.33 -9.79 6.54
CA TYR A 124 1.96 -9.90 6.06
C TYR A 124 1.25 -11.16 6.58
N GLN A 125 2.04 -12.19 6.87
CA GLN A 125 1.57 -13.43 7.47
C GLN A 125 1.61 -13.32 9.00
N ASP A 126 1.59 -14.46 9.68
CA ASP A 126 1.59 -14.58 11.14
C ASP A 126 2.96 -14.38 11.81
N TRP A 127 3.86 -13.63 11.18
CA TRP A 127 5.19 -13.34 11.73
C TRP A 127 5.13 -12.16 12.70
N HIS A 128 5.72 -12.34 13.88
CA HIS A 128 5.97 -11.25 14.81
C HIS A 128 6.90 -10.21 14.19
N SER A 129 6.59 -8.93 14.39
CA SER A 129 7.43 -7.81 13.97
C SER A 129 7.49 -6.76 15.08
N PRO A 130 8.65 -6.13 15.31
CA PRO A 130 8.76 -4.98 16.20
C PRO A 130 8.19 -3.69 15.59
N PHE A 131 7.89 -3.68 14.29
CA PHE A 131 7.47 -2.50 13.53
C PHE A 131 5.95 -2.46 13.26
N TYR A 132 5.31 -3.63 13.18
CA TYR A 132 3.90 -3.71 12.79
C TYR A 132 3.05 -4.33 13.88
N ASN A 133 1.84 -3.83 14.00
CA ASN A 133 0.80 -4.26 14.92
C ASN A 133 -0.52 -4.44 14.15
N ASP A 134 -1.64 -4.52 14.86
CA ASP A 134 -2.93 -4.85 14.28
C ASP A 134 -3.53 -3.71 13.45
N SER A 135 -3.32 -2.45 13.83
CA SER A 135 -3.79 -1.31 13.03
C SER A 135 -3.09 -1.25 11.67
N HIS A 136 -1.80 -1.60 11.62
CA HIS A 136 -1.06 -1.76 10.37
C HIS A 136 -1.67 -2.85 9.47
N ARG A 137 -2.04 -4.00 10.05
CA ARG A 137 -2.66 -5.12 9.31
C ARG A 137 -4.04 -4.75 8.80
N ALA A 138 -4.81 -4.01 9.58
CA ALA A 138 -6.11 -3.49 9.18
C ALA A 138 -5.98 -2.53 7.97
N VAL A 139 -5.04 -1.59 8.02
CA VAL A 139 -4.75 -0.68 6.89
C VAL A 139 -4.30 -1.45 5.67
N ARG A 140 -3.38 -2.40 5.81
CA ARG A 140 -2.93 -3.27 4.71
C ARG A 140 -4.10 -3.94 4.01
N LYS A 141 -4.97 -4.62 4.78
CA LYS A 141 -6.16 -5.29 4.24
C LYS A 141 -7.08 -4.32 3.52
N TYR A 142 -7.37 -3.17 4.15
CA TYR A 142 -8.26 -2.16 3.60
C TYR A 142 -7.75 -1.58 2.27
N VAL A 143 -6.47 -1.22 2.19
CA VAL A 143 -5.89 -0.65 0.97
C VAL A 143 -5.73 -1.72 -0.11
N ARG A 144 -5.39 -2.96 0.24
CA ARG A 144 -5.36 -4.11 -0.68
C ARG A 144 -6.70 -4.26 -1.41
N GLU A 145 -7.80 -4.27 -0.66
CA GLU A 145 -9.15 -4.39 -1.22
C GLU A 145 -9.49 -3.24 -2.18
N PHE A 146 -9.12 -2.01 -1.83
CA PHE A 146 -9.29 -0.86 -2.73
C PHE A 146 -8.49 -1.02 -4.03
N VAL A 147 -7.21 -1.40 -3.93
CA VAL A 147 -6.31 -1.53 -5.07
C VAL A 147 -6.76 -2.64 -6.03
N GLU A 148 -7.10 -3.81 -5.49
CA GLU A 148 -7.54 -4.96 -6.29
C GLU A 148 -8.89 -4.71 -6.98
N LYS A 149 -9.78 -3.95 -6.35
CA LYS A 149 -11.11 -3.66 -6.88
C LYS A 149 -11.14 -2.48 -7.83
N GLU A 150 -10.56 -1.35 -7.44
CA GLU A 150 -10.75 -0.06 -8.10
C GLU A 150 -9.60 0.29 -9.05
N ILE A 151 -8.39 -0.21 -8.82
CA ILE A 151 -7.18 0.18 -9.58
C ILE A 151 -6.75 -0.93 -10.56
N MET A 152 -6.39 -2.10 -10.04
CA MET A 152 -5.71 -3.16 -10.81
C MET A 152 -6.44 -3.59 -12.10
N PRO A 153 -7.78 -3.73 -12.12
CA PRO A 153 -8.49 -4.14 -13.34
C PRO A 153 -8.35 -3.14 -14.49
N ASN A 154 -8.03 -1.89 -14.20
CA ASN A 154 -8.09 -0.78 -15.16
C ASN A 154 -6.71 -0.25 -15.58
N CYS A 155 -5.62 -0.69 -14.93
CA CYS A 155 -4.29 -0.11 -15.13
C CYS A 155 -3.86 -0.07 -16.60
N HIS A 156 -4.05 -1.16 -17.34
CA HIS A 156 -3.67 -1.22 -18.75
C HIS A 156 -4.40 -0.19 -19.60
N GLU A 157 -5.73 -0.08 -19.43
CA GLU A 157 -6.55 0.87 -20.18
C GLU A 157 -6.17 2.32 -19.87
N TRP A 158 -5.91 2.63 -18.60
CA TRP A 158 -5.48 3.97 -18.18
C TRP A 158 -4.08 4.33 -18.66
N ASP A 159 -3.16 3.36 -18.67
CA ASP A 159 -1.83 3.56 -19.25
C ASP A 159 -1.96 3.92 -20.74
N GLU A 160 -2.66 3.12 -21.54
CA GLU A 160 -2.89 3.40 -22.97
C GLU A 160 -3.62 4.74 -23.22
N ALA A 161 -4.60 5.07 -22.37
CA ALA A 161 -5.31 6.35 -22.41
C ALA A 161 -4.47 7.54 -21.96
N LYS A 162 -3.34 7.30 -21.27
CA LYS A 162 -2.44 8.33 -20.71
C LYS A 162 -3.13 9.28 -19.74
N GLN A 163 -4.15 8.78 -19.03
CA GLN A 163 -4.87 9.49 -17.98
C GLN A 163 -5.64 8.49 -17.11
N ILE A 164 -5.94 8.88 -15.87
CA ILE A 164 -6.88 8.17 -14.99
C ILE A 164 -8.19 8.97 -14.88
N PRO A 165 -9.33 8.31 -14.61
CA PRO A 165 -10.62 8.99 -14.46
C PRO A 165 -10.65 9.87 -13.21
N SER A 166 -11.27 11.04 -13.32
CA SER A 166 -11.43 12.00 -12.21
C SER A 166 -12.11 11.39 -10.99
N GLU A 167 -13.03 10.45 -11.23
CA GLU A 167 -13.80 9.73 -10.23
C GLU A 167 -12.91 8.85 -9.33
N LEU A 168 -11.74 8.41 -9.83
CA LEU A 168 -10.78 7.65 -9.02
C LEU A 168 -10.21 8.50 -7.89
N PHE A 169 -9.94 9.79 -8.13
CA PHE A 169 -9.45 10.70 -7.09
C PHE A 169 -10.48 10.84 -5.97
N ILE A 170 -11.76 11.02 -6.31
CA ILE A 170 -12.85 11.11 -5.33
C ILE A 170 -13.01 9.80 -4.56
N LYS A 171 -12.91 8.65 -5.22
CA LYS A 171 -12.95 7.33 -4.56
C LYS A 171 -11.78 7.16 -3.59
N ALA A 172 -10.57 7.51 -4.01
CA ALA A 172 -9.38 7.43 -3.17
C ALA A 172 -9.46 8.39 -1.97
N ALA A 173 -10.01 9.59 -2.16
CA ALA A 173 -10.26 10.54 -1.09
C ALA A 173 -11.21 9.96 -0.03
N LYS A 174 -12.37 9.43 -0.46
CA LYS A 174 -13.36 8.81 0.43
C LYS A 174 -12.82 7.58 1.17
N ALA A 175 -11.86 6.88 0.59
CA ALA A 175 -11.14 5.77 1.21
C ALA A 175 -10.03 6.22 2.18
N GLY A 176 -9.83 7.53 2.37
CA GLY A 176 -8.77 8.08 3.22
C GLY A 176 -7.36 8.03 2.60
N ILE A 177 -7.23 7.50 1.39
CA ILE A 177 -5.93 7.25 0.75
C ILE A 177 -5.19 8.55 0.44
N LEU A 178 -5.88 9.56 -0.09
CA LEU A 178 -5.25 10.84 -0.43
C LEU A 178 -4.72 11.56 0.82
N GLY A 179 -5.47 11.49 1.93
CA GLY A 179 -4.99 11.98 3.24
C GLY A 179 -3.74 11.24 3.69
N ALA A 180 -3.71 9.91 3.55
CA ALA A 180 -2.61 9.07 4.01
C ALA A 180 -1.29 9.24 3.24
N VAL A 181 -1.35 9.57 1.95
CA VAL A 181 -0.16 9.76 1.11
C VAL A 181 0.64 11.00 1.49
N VAL A 182 -0.02 12.05 1.98
CA VAL A 182 0.61 13.36 2.19
C VAL A 182 1.47 13.40 3.47
N SER A 183 1.70 12.25 4.13
CA SER A 183 2.57 12.06 5.31
C SER A 183 2.28 13.08 6.41
N PHE A 184 1.39 12.70 7.34
CA PHE A 184 0.76 13.56 8.34
C PHE A 184 1.69 14.51 9.10
N GLY A 185 1.80 15.73 8.59
CA GLY A 185 1.95 16.94 9.39
C GLY A 185 0.78 17.91 9.17
N GLY A 186 -0.37 17.40 8.70
CA GLY A 186 -1.58 18.16 8.44
C GLY A 186 -2.51 18.19 9.64
N GLU A 187 -3.18 19.32 9.84
CA GLU A 187 -4.19 19.50 10.89
C GLU A 187 -5.47 18.73 10.52
N GLU A 188 -6.07 18.02 11.48
CA GLU A 188 -7.30 17.23 11.30
C GLU A 188 -8.42 18.01 10.60
N LYS A 189 -8.50 19.33 10.85
CA LYS A 189 -9.48 20.25 10.23
C LYS A 189 -9.46 20.27 8.70
N TYR A 190 -8.35 19.85 8.08
CA TYR A 190 -8.21 19.79 6.63
C TYR A 190 -8.45 18.41 6.03
N LEU A 191 -8.67 17.38 6.84
CA LEU A 191 -8.97 16.04 6.36
C LEU A 191 -10.48 15.91 6.09
N PRO A 192 -10.92 15.81 4.81
CA PRO A 192 -12.33 15.69 4.50
C PRO A 192 -12.91 14.31 4.83
N TYR A 193 -12.05 13.30 4.99
CA TYR A 193 -12.43 11.91 5.24
C TYR A 193 -11.50 11.26 6.28
N PRO A 194 -11.98 10.26 7.03
CA PRO A 194 -11.14 9.47 7.94
C PRO A 194 -10.01 8.75 7.21
N LEU A 195 -8.97 8.37 7.97
CA LEU A 195 -7.86 7.60 7.45
C LEU A 195 -8.26 6.15 7.14
N PRO A 196 -7.49 5.45 6.29
CA PRO A 196 -7.76 4.05 5.94
C PRO A 196 -8.00 3.17 7.17
N ALA A 197 -8.93 2.22 7.03
CA ALA A 197 -9.37 1.34 8.11
C ALA A 197 -9.89 2.05 9.38
N GLY A 198 -10.22 3.35 9.32
CA GLY A 198 -10.73 4.11 10.45
C GLY A 198 -9.69 4.35 11.56
N VAL A 199 -8.40 4.24 11.25
CA VAL A 199 -7.34 4.49 12.22
C VAL A 199 -7.36 5.97 12.61
N PRO A 200 -7.47 6.30 13.91
CA PRO A 200 -7.42 7.69 14.37
C PRO A 200 -6.08 8.36 14.05
N LEU A 201 -6.09 9.67 13.79
CA LEU A 201 -4.90 10.43 13.41
C LEU A 201 -3.78 10.31 14.46
N GLU A 202 -4.13 10.32 15.75
CA GLU A 202 -3.20 10.20 16.87
C GLU A 202 -2.53 8.82 17.00
N LYS A 203 -3.08 7.81 16.31
CA LYS A 203 -2.51 6.45 16.24
C LYS A 203 -1.87 6.15 14.88
N TRP A 204 -1.89 7.11 13.95
CA TRP A 204 -1.30 6.95 12.63
C TRP A 204 0.19 7.26 12.68
N ASP A 205 1.03 6.28 12.35
CA ASP A 205 2.48 6.43 12.34
C ASP A 205 3.07 6.29 10.91
N ALA A 206 4.39 6.38 10.81
CA ALA A 206 5.09 6.30 9.53
C ALA A 206 4.94 4.94 8.83
N PHE A 207 4.76 3.84 9.58
CA PHE A 207 4.56 2.51 8.99
C PHE A 207 3.17 2.37 8.38
N HIS A 208 2.14 3.04 8.91
CA HIS A 208 0.84 3.11 8.24
C HIS A 208 0.95 3.79 6.87
N SER A 209 1.69 4.90 6.77
CA SER A 209 1.95 5.60 5.50
C SER A 209 2.76 4.75 4.51
N VAL A 210 3.74 3.98 5.02
CA VAL A 210 4.50 3.01 4.21
C VAL A 210 3.57 1.97 3.60
N ILE A 211 2.65 1.41 4.39
CA ILE A 211 1.71 0.38 3.94
C ILE A 211 0.78 0.90 2.84
N VAL A 212 0.27 2.13 2.99
CA VAL A 212 -0.58 2.73 1.95
C VAL A 212 0.18 2.84 0.64
N THR A 213 1.42 3.33 0.67
CA THR A 213 2.26 3.46 -0.54
C THR A 213 2.64 2.09 -1.12
N ASP A 214 3.00 1.11 -0.29
CA ASP A 214 3.31 -0.26 -0.69
C ASP A 214 2.10 -0.92 -1.36
N GLU A 215 0.91 -0.85 -0.75
CA GLU A 215 -0.27 -1.49 -1.30
C GLU A 215 -0.76 -0.81 -2.59
N LEU A 216 -0.74 0.52 -2.68
CA LEU A 216 -1.04 1.21 -3.93
C LEU A 216 -0.09 0.81 -5.07
N SER A 217 1.19 0.57 -4.74
CA SER A 217 2.19 0.13 -5.70
C SER A 217 2.00 -1.33 -6.16
N ARG A 218 1.15 -2.12 -5.49
CA ARG A 218 0.85 -3.51 -5.87
C ARG A 218 0.31 -3.62 -7.29
N CYS A 219 -0.37 -2.59 -7.78
CA CYS A 219 -0.94 -2.60 -9.12
C CYS A 219 0.11 -2.74 -10.24
N GLY A 220 1.40 -2.54 -9.94
CA GLY A 220 2.48 -2.69 -10.91
C GLY A 220 2.57 -1.56 -11.95
N SER A 221 1.70 -0.55 -11.87
CA SER A 221 1.75 0.64 -12.73
C SER A 221 2.19 1.87 -11.94
N GLY A 222 3.46 2.27 -12.15
CA GLY A 222 3.97 3.55 -11.63
C GLY A 222 3.25 4.76 -12.22
N GLY A 223 2.70 4.64 -13.45
CA GLY A 223 1.95 5.71 -14.09
C GLY A 223 0.68 6.05 -13.33
N VAL A 224 -0.13 5.02 -13.03
CA VAL A 224 -1.41 5.18 -12.32
C VAL A 224 -1.17 5.67 -10.90
N LEU A 225 -0.17 5.11 -10.21
CA LEU A 225 0.21 5.56 -8.87
C LEU A 225 0.62 7.04 -8.85
N TRP A 226 1.49 7.45 -9.78
CA TRP A 226 1.98 8.82 -9.83
C TRP A 226 0.90 9.81 -10.25
N ALA A 227 -0.04 9.39 -11.11
CA ALA A 227 -1.21 10.18 -11.47
C ALA A 227 -2.09 10.49 -10.24
N LEU A 228 -2.42 9.45 -9.47
CA LEU A 228 -3.31 9.56 -8.32
C LEU A 228 -2.66 10.29 -7.13
N CYS A 229 -1.41 9.95 -6.84
CA CYS A 229 -0.76 10.27 -5.57
C CYS A 229 0.56 11.02 -5.72
N GLY A 230 1.23 10.93 -6.87
CA GLY A 230 2.58 11.47 -7.07
C GLY A 230 2.63 12.98 -6.90
N GLY A 231 1.88 13.72 -7.72
CA GLY A 231 1.81 15.17 -7.63
C GLY A 231 1.31 15.68 -6.27
N LEU A 232 0.30 14.99 -5.71
CA LEU A 232 -0.26 15.30 -4.40
C LEU A 232 0.79 15.16 -3.27
N GLY A 233 1.47 14.02 -3.23
CA GLY A 233 2.41 13.64 -2.17
C GLY A 233 3.68 14.50 -2.13
N ILE A 234 4.01 15.23 -3.19
CA ILE A 234 5.18 16.13 -3.24
C ILE A 234 4.80 17.61 -3.40
N GLY A 235 3.65 17.90 -4.00
CA GLY A 235 3.20 19.27 -4.29
C GLY A 235 2.44 19.92 -3.14
N LEU A 236 1.68 19.14 -2.37
CA LEU A 236 0.91 19.65 -1.23
C LEU A 236 1.74 19.89 0.05
N PRO A 237 2.74 19.06 0.42
CA PRO A 237 3.48 19.25 1.67
C PRO A 237 4.13 20.63 1.86
N PRO A 238 4.72 21.30 0.83
CA PRO A 238 5.23 22.65 1.00
C PRO A 238 4.18 23.66 1.49
N ILE A 239 2.93 23.53 1.03
CA ILE A 239 1.80 24.38 1.45
C ILE A 239 1.38 24.02 2.88
N LEU A 240 1.26 22.73 3.19
CA LEU A 240 0.89 22.27 4.52
C LEU A 240 1.87 22.71 5.60
N HIS A 241 3.17 22.61 5.33
CA HIS A 241 4.21 22.89 6.32
C HIS A 241 4.62 24.36 6.40
N PHE A 242 4.55 25.09 5.29
CA PHE A 242 5.10 26.45 5.20
C PHE A 242 4.11 27.49 4.67
N GLY A 243 2.98 27.08 4.10
CA GLY A 243 1.95 27.99 3.61
C GLY A 243 1.30 28.78 4.74
N SER A 244 0.81 29.98 4.40
CA SER A 244 -0.08 30.75 5.27
C SER A 244 -1.44 30.05 5.40
N ASP A 245 -2.22 30.42 6.42
CA ASP A 245 -3.58 29.88 6.60
C ASP A 245 -4.45 30.12 5.36
N TYR A 246 -4.28 31.27 4.70
CA TYR A 246 -4.92 31.56 3.41
C TYR A 246 -4.64 30.48 2.36
N LEU A 247 -3.37 30.09 2.17
CA LEU A 247 -3.01 29.08 1.17
C LEU A 247 -3.48 27.68 1.57
N LYS A 248 -3.43 27.37 2.86
CA LYS A 248 -3.92 26.08 3.37
C LYS A 248 -5.44 25.95 3.13
N ASP A 249 -6.20 26.96 3.53
CA ASP A 249 -7.67 27.00 3.38
C ASP A 249 -8.09 26.97 1.92
N LYS A 250 -7.30 27.59 1.03
CA LYS A 250 -7.58 27.63 -0.41
C LYS A 250 -7.33 26.30 -1.12
N VAL A 251 -6.34 25.50 -0.70
CA VAL A 251 -5.83 24.38 -1.52
C VAL A 251 -6.03 23.01 -0.87
N VAL A 252 -5.78 22.91 0.44
CA VAL A 252 -5.54 21.60 1.09
C VAL A 252 -6.77 20.72 1.04
N SER A 253 -7.92 21.24 1.48
CA SER A 253 -9.16 20.46 1.56
C SER A 253 -9.60 19.94 0.20
N ASP A 254 -9.50 20.76 -0.85
CA ASP A 254 -9.89 20.38 -2.21
C ASP A 254 -8.96 19.32 -2.81
N CYS A 255 -7.65 19.44 -2.56
CA CYS A 255 -6.69 18.42 -2.97
C CYS A 255 -6.90 17.10 -2.24
N LEU A 256 -7.18 17.12 -0.93
CA LEU A 256 -7.44 15.92 -0.14
C LEU A 256 -8.84 15.33 -0.41
N ALA A 257 -9.78 16.13 -0.89
CA ALA A 257 -11.09 15.68 -1.37
C ALA A 257 -11.03 15.04 -2.77
N GLY A 258 -9.89 15.18 -3.47
CA GLY A 258 -9.69 14.69 -4.83
C GLY A 258 -10.40 15.52 -5.91
N THR A 259 -10.89 16.73 -5.56
CA THR A 259 -11.58 17.63 -6.49
C THR A 259 -10.62 18.57 -7.22
N LYS A 260 -9.40 18.74 -6.69
CA LYS A 260 -8.34 19.55 -7.28
C LYS A 260 -7.01 18.79 -7.28
N ILE A 261 -6.23 18.98 -8.35
CA ILE A 261 -4.93 18.33 -8.53
C ILE A 261 -3.82 19.35 -8.31
N ILE A 262 -2.80 18.97 -7.55
CA ILE A 262 -1.59 19.76 -7.33
C ILE A 262 -0.35 19.03 -7.86
N CYS A 263 0.65 19.80 -8.29
CA CYS A 263 1.97 19.29 -8.64
C CYS A 263 3.11 20.13 -8.03
N LEU A 264 4.30 19.56 -8.03
CA LEU A 264 5.55 20.23 -7.65
C LEU A 264 6.36 20.57 -8.90
N ALA A 265 6.71 21.84 -9.07
CA ALA A 265 7.38 22.34 -10.25
C ALA A 265 8.75 22.95 -9.91
N ILE A 266 9.78 22.09 -9.89
CA ILE A 266 11.17 22.48 -9.56
C ILE A 266 12.06 22.41 -10.80
N THR A 267 12.19 21.22 -11.38
CA THR A 267 13.15 20.90 -12.43
C THR A 267 12.92 21.72 -13.70
N GLU A 268 14.01 22.09 -14.34
CA GLU A 268 14.02 22.91 -15.56
C GLU A 268 14.77 22.20 -16.70
N PRO A 269 14.57 22.64 -17.95
CA PRO A 269 15.44 22.23 -19.05
C PRO A 269 16.92 22.58 -18.82
N SER A 270 17.19 23.67 -18.09
CA SER A 270 18.52 24.16 -17.72
C SER A 270 19.21 23.32 -16.64
N GLY A 271 18.46 22.63 -15.79
CA GLY A 271 19.01 21.88 -14.66
C GLY A 271 17.98 21.02 -13.91
N GLY A 272 18.40 19.80 -13.55
CA GLY A 272 17.64 18.86 -12.71
C GLY A 272 18.31 18.63 -11.36
N SER A 273 19.45 17.92 -11.36
CA SER A 273 20.21 17.66 -10.13
C SER A 273 20.72 18.94 -9.47
N ASP A 274 21.09 19.95 -10.26
CA ASP A 274 21.49 21.28 -9.77
C ASP A 274 20.28 22.21 -9.62
N VAL A 275 19.46 21.95 -8.59
CA VAL A 275 18.29 22.78 -8.26
C VAL A 275 18.69 24.22 -7.92
N ALA A 276 19.89 24.42 -7.36
CA ALA A 276 20.39 25.75 -6.99
C ALA A 276 20.58 26.67 -8.20
N GLY A 277 20.84 26.06 -9.36
CA GLY A 277 21.03 26.70 -10.66
C GLY A 277 19.75 27.00 -11.42
N LEU A 278 18.55 26.86 -10.83
CA LEU A 278 17.29 27.18 -11.52
C LEU A 278 17.24 28.64 -12.02
N GLN A 279 16.56 28.85 -13.15
CA GLN A 279 16.51 30.11 -13.90
C GLN A 279 15.11 30.72 -13.96
N THR A 280 14.04 29.96 -13.67
CA THR A 280 12.68 30.52 -13.56
C THR A 280 12.69 31.61 -12.50
N GLU A 281 12.31 32.83 -12.87
CA GLU A 281 12.40 34.02 -12.04
C GLU A 281 11.03 34.56 -11.66
N ALA A 282 10.93 35.15 -10.48
CA ALA A 282 9.76 35.85 -9.99
C ALA A 282 10.20 37.23 -9.50
N LYS A 283 10.05 38.24 -10.37
CA LYS A 283 10.46 39.61 -10.08
C LYS A 283 9.43 40.31 -9.22
N ASP A 284 9.87 40.99 -8.15
CA ASP A 284 8.99 41.82 -7.34
C ASP A 284 8.53 43.08 -8.10
N MET A 285 7.21 43.22 -8.26
CA MET A 285 6.56 44.39 -8.88
C MET A 285 5.77 45.25 -7.87
N GLY A 286 5.89 44.95 -6.57
CA GLY A 286 5.15 45.60 -5.49
C GLY A 286 3.94 44.77 -5.07
N ASP A 287 2.83 44.88 -5.81
CA ASP A 287 1.57 44.19 -5.53
C ASP A 287 1.55 42.71 -5.94
N HIS A 288 2.46 42.30 -6.83
CA HIS A 288 2.59 40.93 -7.32
C HIS A 288 4.05 40.56 -7.63
N TYR A 289 4.30 39.28 -7.85
CA TYR A 289 5.48 38.78 -8.53
C TYR A 289 5.18 38.62 -10.02
N LEU A 290 6.08 39.09 -10.89
CA LEU A 290 6.07 38.80 -12.31
C LEU A 290 6.92 37.55 -12.57
N LEU A 291 6.26 36.44 -12.87
CA LEU A 291 6.86 35.12 -13.02
C LEU A 291 7.12 34.80 -14.51
N ASN A 292 8.36 34.45 -14.82
CA ASN A 292 8.81 34.02 -16.15
C ASN A 292 9.72 32.79 -16.06
N GLY A 293 9.50 31.81 -16.94
CA GLY A 293 10.38 30.66 -17.09
C GLY A 293 9.68 29.40 -17.55
N GLU A 294 10.39 28.28 -17.44
CA GLU A 294 9.89 26.98 -17.85
C GLU A 294 10.33 25.87 -16.89
N LYS A 295 9.44 24.89 -16.71
CA LYS A 295 9.63 23.70 -15.90
C LYS A 295 9.46 22.46 -16.76
N LYS A 296 10.17 21.39 -16.39
CA LYS A 296 10.23 20.13 -17.14
C LYS A 296 10.17 18.95 -16.18
N TRP A 297 9.57 17.85 -16.64
CA TRP A 297 9.35 16.63 -15.87
C TRP A 297 8.32 16.79 -14.75
N ILE A 298 7.32 17.66 -14.95
CA ILE A 298 6.34 17.97 -13.92
C ILE A 298 5.22 16.94 -13.95
N THR A 299 5.32 15.94 -13.08
CA THR A 299 4.26 14.96 -12.81
C THR A 299 2.96 15.68 -12.43
N ASN A 300 1.83 15.19 -12.95
CA ASN A 300 0.50 15.78 -12.88
C ASN A 300 0.36 17.16 -13.56
N GLY A 301 1.42 17.73 -14.15
CA GLY A 301 1.39 19.08 -14.70
C GLY A 301 0.40 19.26 -15.86
N VAL A 302 0.01 18.21 -16.57
CA VAL A 302 -1.08 18.28 -17.58
C VAL A 302 -2.45 18.56 -16.96
N PHE A 303 -2.68 18.06 -15.75
CA PHE A 303 -4.00 18.00 -15.11
C PHE A 303 -4.13 18.94 -13.90
N ALA A 304 -3.01 19.40 -13.35
CA ALA A 304 -2.96 20.19 -12.13
C ALA A 304 -3.76 21.50 -12.23
N ASP A 305 -4.56 21.76 -11.20
CA ASP A 305 -5.18 23.05 -10.91
C ASP A 305 -4.18 24.00 -10.21
N TYR A 306 -3.28 23.43 -9.42
CA TYR A 306 -2.30 24.14 -8.61
C TYR A 306 -0.87 23.68 -8.90
N PHE A 307 0.05 24.62 -9.00
CA PHE A 307 1.47 24.38 -9.19
C PHE A 307 2.24 24.96 -8.00
N CYS A 308 2.95 24.12 -7.25
CA CYS A 308 3.92 24.55 -6.26
C CYS A 308 5.26 24.79 -6.98
N VAL A 309 5.56 26.04 -7.35
CA VAL A 309 6.65 26.40 -8.26
C VAL A 309 7.86 26.92 -7.50
N ALA A 310 9.03 26.30 -7.68
CA ALA A 310 10.29 26.85 -7.21
C ALA A 310 10.81 27.91 -8.19
N VAL A 311 11.06 29.11 -7.68
CA VAL A 311 11.40 30.29 -8.47
C VAL A 311 12.55 31.05 -7.83
N ARG A 312 13.27 31.84 -8.63
CA ARG A 312 14.29 32.76 -8.15
C ARG A 312 13.67 34.13 -7.88
N THR A 313 13.68 34.55 -6.62
CA THR A 313 13.28 35.91 -6.18
C THR A 313 14.49 36.76 -5.77
N GLY A 314 15.62 36.11 -5.49
CA GLY A 314 16.83 36.76 -4.97
C GLY A 314 18.09 36.51 -5.82
N LYS A 315 19.24 36.54 -5.16
CA LYS A 315 20.56 36.35 -5.79
C LYS A 315 20.75 34.91 -6.34
N PRO A 316 21.74 34.67 -7.21
CA PRO A 316 22.12 33.32 -7.63
C PRO A 316 22.41 32.36 -6.46
N GLY A 317 22.21 31.06 -6.68
CA GLY A 317 22.43 30.00 -5.69
C GLY A 317 21.24 29.74 -4.75
N PHE A 318 21.50 28.96 -3.71
CA PHE A 318 20.50 28.43 -2.77
C PHE A 318 19.66 29.52 -2.08
N GLY A 319 20.30 30.61 -1.68
CA GLY A 319 19.71 31.68 -0.87
C GLY A 319 18.84 32.67 -1.64
N GLY A 320 18.53 32.42 -2.91
CA GLY A 320 17.62 33.27 -3.71
C GLY A 320 16.39 32.54 -4.24
N ILE A 321 16.14 31.31 -3.77
CA ILE A 321 15.02 30.47 -4.22
C ILE A 321 13.83 30.63 -3.26
N SER A 322 12.64 30.78 -3.82
CA SER A 322 11.34 30.82 -3.13
C SER A 322 10.38 29.79 -3.73
N PHE A 323 9.27 29.55 -3.04
CA PHE A 323 8.14 28.82 -3.60
C PHE A 323 6.95 29.76 -3.80
N LEU A 324 6.28 29.64 -4.94
CA LEU A 324 5.01 30.28 -5.22
C LEU A 324 3.94 29.24 -5.51
N LEU A 325 2.72 29.48 -5.02
CA LEU A 325 1.53 28.79 -5.51
C LEU A 325 1.06 29.50 -6.79
N VAL A 326 0.99 28.77 -7.91
CA VAL A 326 0.45 29.29 -9.18
C VAL A 326 -0.79 28.50 -9.55
N GLU A 327 -1.86 29.19 -9.93
CA GLU A 327 -3.11 28.57 -10.37
C GLU A 327 -3.11 28.39 -11.89
N ARG A 328 -3.71 27.30 -12.36
CA ARG A 328 -3.68 26.92 -13.78
C ARG A 328 -4.28 27.98 -14.71
N ASP A 329 -5.32 28.67 -14.26
CA ASP A 329 -6.08 29.64 -15.04
C ASP A 329 -5.45 31.06 -15.02
N MET A 330 -4.35 31.25 -14.29
CA MET A 330 -3.61 32.51 -14.35
C MET A 330 -3.11 32.77 -15.78
N PRO A 331 -3.34 33.96 -16.35
CA PRO A 331 -2.83 34.31 -17.67
C PRO A 331 -1.32 34.12 -17.77
N GLY A 332 -0.87 33.49 -18.85
CA GLY A 332 0.54 33.19 -19.09
C GLY A 332 1.00 31.80 -18.63
N VAL A 333 0.15 31.02 -17.96
CA VAL A 333 0.42 29.62 -17.63
C VAL A 333 0.02 28.72 -18.80
N SER A 334 0.95 27.89 -19.27
CA SER A 334 0.63 26.86 -20.27
C SER A 334 1.37 25.55 -20.01
N THR A 335 0.79 24.44 -20.45
CA THR A 335 1.31 23.09 -20.18
C THR A 335 1.33 22.25 -21.45
N ARG A 336 2.37 21.44 -21.65
CA ARG A 336 2.47 20.49 -22.76
C ARG A 336 2.90 19.12 -22.27
N GLN A 337 2.09 18.10 -22.51
CA GLN A 337 2.39 16.72 -22.12
C GLN A 337 3.65 16.20 -22.81
N MET A 338 4.48 15.49 -22.05
CA MET A 338 5.70 14.85 -22.51
C MET A 338 5.41 13.42 -23.01
N LYS A 339 6.13 13.00 -24.06
CA LYS A 339 6.15 11.61 -24.50
C LYS A 339 7.24 10.86 -23.73
N CYS A 340 6.87 10.24 -22.63
CA CYS A 340 7.77 9.46 -21.77
C CYS A 340 7.83 7.98 -22.19
N SER A 341 8.90 7.28 -21.82
CA SER A 341 9.04 5.83 -22.09
C SER A 341 8.06 4.96 -21.30
N GLY A 342 7.57 5.46 -20.17
CA GLY A 342 6.53 4.84 -19.33
C GLY A 342 5.84 5.91 -18.49
N VAL A 343 5.11 5.47 -17.45
CA VAL A 343 4.35 6.32 -16.51
C VAL A 343 3.38 7.30 -17.20
N TRP A 344 2.82 6.89 -18.34
CA TRP A 344 2.03 7.78 -19.21
C TRP A 344 0.85 8.48 -18.54
N PRO A 345 0.03 7.83 -17.69
CA PRO A 345 -1.13 8.47 -17.08
C PRO A 345 -0.78 9.49 -16.00
N SER A 346 0.49 9.55 -15.58
CA SER A 346 0.96 10.54 -14.61
C SER A 346 1.00 11.97 -15.14
N GLY A 347 0.67 12.21 -16.42
CA GLY A 347 0.50 13.57 -16.94
C GLY A 347 1.77 14.42 -16.85
N THR A 348 2.94 13.83 -17.05
CA THR A 348 4.23 14.55 -17.02
C THR A 348 4.25 15.64 -18.09
N ALA A 349 4.55 16.88 -17.68
CA ALA A 349 4.46 18.05 -18.54
C ALA A 349 5.74 18.91 -18.57
N TYR A 350 5.88 19.64 -19.67
CA TYR A 350 6.49 20.96 -19.66
C TYR A 350 5.47 21.98 -19.14
N VAL A 351 5.89 22.90 -18.29
CA VAL A 351 5.06 24.02 -17.82
C VAL A 351 5.79 25.31 -18.15
N THR A 352 5.13 26.22 -18.84
CA THR A 352 5.69 27.51 -19.24
C THR A 352 4.93 28.63 -18.52
N PHE A 353 5.68 29.62 -18.04
CA PHE A 353 5.18 30.83 -17.42
C PHE A 353 5.67 32.03 -18.24
N GLU A 354 4.73 32.77 -18.83
CA GLU A 354 5.00 33.98 -19.61
C GLU A 354 4.28 35.17 -18.97
N ASP A 355 5.04 36.06 -18.33
CA ASP A 355 4.55 37.27 -17.66
C ASP A 355 3.37 37.02 -16.69
N VAL A 356 3.44 35.92 -15.94
CA VAL A 356 2.38 35.51 -15.01
C VAL A 356 2.41 36.42 -13.78
N ARG A 357 1.28 37.06 -13.48
CA ARG A 357 1.13 37.96 -12.33
C ARG A 357 0.65 37.18 -11.11
N VAL A 358 1.58 36.81 -10.24
CA VAL A 358 1.29 35.99 -9.04
C VAL A 358 1.15 36.90 -7.81
N PRO A 359 -0.01 36.91 -7.10
CA PRO A 359 -0.19 37.72 -5.90
C PRO A 359 0.87 37.45 -4.83
N LYS A 360 1.22 38.47 -4.02
CA LYS A 360 2.20 38.30 -2.92
C LYS A 360 1.79 37.27 -1.88
N GLU A 361 0.49 37.14 -1.62
CA GLU A 361 -0.09 36.15 -0.71
C GLU A 361 0.08 34.69 -1.17
N ASN A 362 0.43 34.46 -2.45
CA ASN A 362 0.75 33.15 -2.99
C ASN A 362 2.20 32.68 -2.69
N LEU A 363 3.00 33.49 -1.99
CA LEU A 363 4.30 33.07 -1.48
C LEU A 363 4.15 31.96 -0.44
N ILE A 364 4.75 30.81 -0.69
CA ILE A 364 4.75 29.67 0.24
C ILE A 364 5.95 29.82 1.19
N GLY A 365 5.66 30.04 2.47
CA GLY A 365 6.67 30.28 3.49
C GLY A 365 7.32 31.65 3.37
N LYS A 366 8.62 31.72 3.64
CA LYS A 366 9.39 32.97 3.59
C LYS A 366 10.15 33.08 2.28
N GLU A 367 10.21 34.31 1.75
CA GLU A 367 11.00 34.63 0.57
C GLU A 367 12.46 34.22 0.78
N ASN A 368 13.08 33.68 -0.27
CA ASN A 368 14.46 33.20 -0.31
C ASN A 368 14.77 32.01 0.62
N ARG A 369 13.73 31.32 1.12
CA ARG A 369 13.86 30.09 1.94
C ARG A 369 13.39 28.83 1.21
N GLY A 370 12.98 28.93 -0.05
CA GLY A 370 12.45 27.84 -0.87
C GLY A 370 13.40 26.64 -0.96
N PHE A 371 14.71 26.86 -1.13
CA PHE A 371 15.65 25.74 -1.22
C PHE A 371 15.66 24.86 0.05
N LYS A 372 15.53 25.46 1.24
CA LYS A 372 15.41 24.71 2.50
C LYS A 372 14.14 23.86 2.50
N TYR A 373 13.03 24.42 2.05
CA TYR A 373 11.74 23.71 1.98
C TYR A 373 11.82 22.53 0.99
N ILE A 374 12.50 22.71 -0.16
CA ILE A 374 12.75 21.64 -1.13
C ILE A 374 13.51 20.47 -0.48
N MET A 375 14.62 20.75 0.20
CA MET A 375 15.44 19.70 0.84
C MET A 375 14.66 18.93 1.91
N GLN A 376 13.81 19.62 2.69
CA GLN A 376 12.94 18.96 3.67
C GLN A 376 11.91 18.06 2.98
N ASN A 377 11.30 18.52 1.88
CA ASN A 377 10.31 17.74 1.12
C ASN A 377 10.92 16.46 0.52
N PHE A 378 12.12 16.57 -0.07
CA PHE A 378 12.83 15.46 -0.72
C PHE A 378 13.16 14.29 0.21
N CYS A 379 13.25 14.52 1.52
CA CYS A 379 13.49 13.46 2.50
C CYS A 379 12.38 12.39 2.44
N SER A 380 11.13 12.84 2.52
CA SER A 380 9.95 11.98 2.46
C SER A 380 9.74 11.38 1.07
N GLU A 381 9.97 12.18 0.02
CA GLU A 381 9.86 11.74 -1.37
C GLU A 381 10.80 10.56 -1.68
N ARG A 382 12.06 10.63 -1.23
CA ARG A 382 13.04 9.54 -1.42
C ARG A 382 12.59 8.24 -0.76
N LEU A 383 12.07 8.32 0.46
CA LEU A 383 11.52 7.15 1.14
C LEU A 383 10.31 6.59 0.36
N GLY A 384 9.42 7.45 -0.12
CA GLY A 384 8.31 7.10 -1.01
C GLY A 384 8.76 6.31 -2.24
N VAL A 385 9.84 6.75 -2.91
CA VAL A 385 10.40 6.05 -4.08
C VAL A 385 11.00 4.70 -3.70
N VAL A 386 11.65 4.58 -2.54
CA VAL A 386 12.19 3.29 -2.04
C VAL A 386 11.06 2.29 -1.80
N ILE A 387 9.95 2.71 -1.19
CA ILE A 387 8.78 1.86 -0.95
C ILE A 387 8.23 1.33 -2.28
N GLN A 388 8.02 2.24 -3.24
CA GLN A 388 7.50 1.90 -4.57
C GLN A 388 8.42 0.92 -5.31
N ALA A 389 9.71 1.21 -5.38
CA ALA A 389 10.69 0.36 -6.05
C ALA A 389 10.75 -1.04 -5.42
N THR A 390 10.67 -1.12 -4.09
CA THR A 390 10.63 -2.38 -3.35
C THR A 390 9.37 -3.16 -3.70
N ARG A 391 8.19 -2.53 -3.70
CA ARG A 391 6.94 -3.20 -4.07
C ARG A 391 6.91 -3.65 -5.53
N PHE A 392 7.28 -2.79 -6.48
CA PHE A 392 7.32 -3.18 -7.90
C PHE A 392 8.26 -4.35 -8.13
N SER A 393 9.38 -4.41 -7.39
CA SER A 393 10.29 -5.55 -7.43
C SER A 393 9.62 -6.83 -6.89
N ARG A 394 8.78 -6.74 -5.85
CA ARG A 394 7.96 -7.87 -5.37
C ARG A 394 6.92 -8.31 -6.39
N VAL A 395 6.24 -7.38 -7.07
CA VAL A 395 5.31 -7.71 -8.17
C VAL A 395 6.04 -8.49 -9.28
N CYS A 396 7.25 -8.05 -9.65
CA CYS A 396 8.09 -8.77 -10.61
C CYS A 396 8.48 -10.18 -10.12
N ILE A 397 8.81 -10.35 -8.84
CA ILE A 397 9.10 -11.66 -8.24
C ILE A 397 7.86 -12.56 -8.28
N GLU A 398 6.71 -12.02 -7.86
CA GLU A 398 5.43 -12.72 -7.80
C GLU A 398 5.06 -13.27 -9.19
N GLU A 399 5.05 -12.41 -10.21
CA GLU A 399 4.76 -12.80 -11.59
C GLU A 399 5.80 -13.79 -12.15
N SER A 400 7.08 -13.58 -11.84
CA SER A 400 8.14 -14.49 -12.26
C SER A 400 7.97 -15.89 -11.67
N ILE A 401 7.60 -16.00 -10.40
CA ILE A 401 7.36 -17.28 -9.72
C ILE A 401 6.09 -17.94 -10.27
N LYS A 402 5.00 -17.18 -10.41
CA LYS A 402 3.73 -17.65 -11.00
C LYS A 402 3.99 -18.22 -12.40
N TYR A 403 4.71 -17.50 -13.25
CA TYR A 403 5.02 -17.94 -14.61
C TYR A 403 5.98 -19.14 -14.63
N ALA A 404 7.02 -19.14 -13.80
CA ALA A 404 8.00 -20.21 -13.75
C ALA A 404 7.39 -21.57 -13.33
N ASN A 405 6.33 -21.55 -12.54
CA ASN A 405 5.58 -22.73 -12.11
C ASN A 405 4.57 -23.24 -13.16
N LYS A 406 4.22 -22.43 -14.15
CA LYS A 406 3.26 -22.77 -15.22
C LYS A 406 3.97 -23.18 -16.51
N ARG A 407 4.97 -22.41 -16.95
CA ARG A 407 5.64 -22.61 -18.25
C ARG A 407 6.57 -23.81 -18.23
N LYS A 408 6.54 -24.61 -19.31
CA LYS A 408 7.45 -25.74 -19.53
C LYS A 408 8.40 -25.50 -20.70
N THR A 409 9.63 -25.97 -20.54
CA THR A 409 10.65 -26.08 -21.60
C THR A 409 11.47 -27.34 -21.36
N PHE A 410 11.86 -28.03 -22.45
CA PHE A 410 12.67 -29.26 -22.36
C PHE A 410 12.08 -30.31 -21.40
N GLY A 411 10.76 -30.51 -21.43
CA GLY A 411 10.07 -31.55 -20.66
C GLY A 411 9.77 -31.23 -19.18
N LYS A 412 10.23 -30.10 -18.62
CA LYS A 412 9.99 -29.73 -17.21
C LYS A 412 9.57 -28.28 -17.04
N LYS A 413 9.06 -27.90 -15.85
CA LYS A 413 8.68 -26.51 -15.57
C LYS A 413 9.93 -25.63 -15.52
N LEU A 414 9.80 -24.34 -15.79
CA LEU A 414 10.93 -23.39 -15.69
C LEU A 414 11.56 -23.42 -14.29
N ILE A 415 10.73 -23.50 -13.24
CA ILE A 415 11.20 -23.57 -11.85
C ILE A 415 12.07 -24.80 -11.54
N ASP A 416 11.97 -25.87 -12.33
CA ASP A 416 12.77 -27.10 -12.17
C ASP A 416 14.19 -26.96 -12.74
N HIS A 417 14.50 -25.85 -13.42
CA HIS A 417 15.85 -25.53 -13.89
C HIS A 417 16.64 -24.79 -12.79
N PRO A 418 17.80 -25.29 -12.34
CA PRO A 418 18.59 -24.64 -11.29
C PRO A 418 18.95 -23.18 -11.58
N VAL A 419 19.24 -22.85 -12.84
CA VAL A 419 19.57 -21.48 -13.27
C VAL A 419 18.40 -20.51 -13.05
N ILE A 420 17.15 -20.96 -13.23
CA ILE A 420 15.96 -20.14 -12.98
C ILE A 420 15.78 -19.91 -11.48
N ARG A 421 15.93 -20.95 -10.65
CA ARG A 421 15.89 -20.81 -9.19
C ARG A 421 16.98 -19.88 -8.67
N ASN A 422 18.19 -19.96 -9.24
CA ASN A 422 19.28 -19.06 -8.86
C ASN A 422 18.92 -17.58 -9.15
N LYS A 423 18.34 -17.29 -10.32
CA LYS A 423 17.89 -15.93 -10.67
C LYS A 423 16.84 -15.42 -9.69
N LEU A 424 15.82 -16.23 -9.39
CA LEU A 424 14.77 -15.87 -8.42
C LEU A 424 15.36 -15.63 -7.03
N ALA A 425 16.25 -16.51 -6.55
CA ALA A 425 16.91 -16.34 -5.25
C ALA A 425 17.72 -15.04 -5.17
N HIS A 426 18.41 -14.64 -6.24
CA HIS A 426 19.13 -13.36 -6.28
C HIS A 426 18.20 -12.14 -6.29
N MET A 427 17.03 -12.22 -6.94
CA MET A 427 16.01 -11.17 -6.89
C MET A 427 15.46 -11.03 -5.47
N ILE A 428 15.02 -12.15 -4.88
CA ILE A 428 14.47 -12.21 -3.52
C ILE A 428 15.48 -11.65 -2.51
N ARG A 429 16.74 -12.09 -2.55
CA ARG A 429 17.79 -11.60 -1.65
C ARG A 429 17.92 -10.07 -1.64
N GLN A 430 17.84 -9.45 -2.81
CA GLN A 430 17.97 -7.99 -2.93
C GLN A 430 16.73 -7.27 -2.38
N VAL A 431 15.55 -7.79 -2.69
CA VAL A 431 14.28 -7.19 -2.27
C VAL A 431 14.09 -7.29 -0.76
N GLU A 432 14.33 -8.47 -0.16
CA GLU A 432 14.23 -8.63 1.30
C GLU A 432 15.25 -7.77 2.05
N ALA A 433 16.50 -7.69 1.57
CA ALA A 433 17.52 -6.82 2.17
C ALA A 433 17.13 -5.34 2.09
N THR A 434 16.53 -4.91 0.98
CA THR A 434 16.06 -3.53 0.80
C THR A 434 14.89 -3.23 1.72
N HIS A 435 13.93 -4.16 1.85
CA HIS A 435 12.78 -4.02 2.72
C HIS A 435 13.20 -3.88 4.20
N ALA A 436 14.09 -4.75 4.68
CA ALA A 436 14.59 -4.68 6.06
C ALA A 436 15.32 -3.35 6.35
N TRP A 437 16.12 -2.85 5.40
CA TRP A 437 16.79 -1.56 5.55
C TRP A 437 15.80 -0.39 5.53
N MET A 438 14.81 -0.44 4.65
CA MET A 438 13.73 0.55 4.59
C MET A 438 12.98 0.61 5.92
N GLU A 439 12.60 -0.53 6.51
CA GLU A 439 11.94 -0.58 7.83
C GLU A 439 12.81 0.04 8.92
N SER A 440 14.11 -0.26 8.92
CA SER A 440 15.06 0.36 9.84
C SER A 440 15.08 1.89 9.69
N LEU A 441 15.06 2.42 8.46
CA LEU A 441 15.04 3.86 8.21
C LEU A 441 13.73 4.50 8.67
N VAL A 442 12.58 3.87 8.38
CA VAL A 442 11.26 4.32 8.85
C VAL A 442 11.20 4.35 10.37
N TYR A 443 11.75 3.33 11.03
CA TYR A 443 11.85 3.33 12.48
C TYR A 443 12.68 4.51 12.99
N GLN A 444 13.79 4.85 12.32
CA GLN A 444 14.57 6.04 12.69
C GLN A 444 13.76 7.35 12.52
N THR A 445 12.95 7.51 11.47
CA THR A 445 12.16 8.75 11.29
C THR A 445 11.13 8.97 12.41
N MET A 446 10.70 7.91 13.08
CA MET A 446 9.76 8.01 14.22
C MET A 446 10.43 8.39 15.54
N HIS A 447 11.72 8.09 15.70
CA HIS A 447 12.43 8.24 16.98
C HIS A 447 13.49 9.35 16.96
N MET A 448 13.91 9.75 15.77
CA MET A 448 14.94 10.77 15.58
C MET A 448 14.32 12.17 15.56
N PRO A 449 14.91 13.16 16.26
CA PRO A 449 14.44 14.55 16.19
C PRO A 449 14.36 15.07 14.74
N PRO A 450 13.24 15.72 14.32
CA PRO A 450 13.02 16.13 12.94
C PRO A 450 14.15 16.99 12.34
N GLU A 451 14.81 17.81 13.15
CA GLU A 451 15.90 18.69 12.74
C GLU A 451 17.18 17.95 12.34
N ILE A 452 17.41 16.73 12.85
CA ILE A 452 18.59 15.92 12.51
C ILE A 452 18.30 14.86 11.45
N GLN A 453 17.03 14.57 11.16
CA GLN A 453 16.65 13.57 10.15
C GLN A 453 17.22 13.89 8.75
N PRO A 454 17.10 15.12 8.21
CA PRO A 454 17.71 15.45 6.91
C PRO A 454 19.23 15.30 6.91
N ILE A 455 19.87 15.45 8.08
CA ILE A 455 21.32 15.35 8.23
C ILE A 455 21.75 13.89 8.35
N ARG A 456 20.98 13.00 8.96
CA ARG A 456 21.41 11.62 9.26
C ARG A 456 20.83 10.56 8.34
N LEU A 457 19.62 10.78 7.83
CA LEU A 457 18.89 9.81 7.03
C LEU A 457 18.98 10.12 5.53
N VAL A 458 19.44 11.32 5.17
CA VAL A 458 19.32 11.86 3.80
C VAL A 458 20.66 12.34 3.22
N THR A 459 21.69 12.58 4.04
CA THR A 459 22.95 13.14 3.55
C THR A 459 23.79 12.15 2.74
N ASP A 460 24.04 12.53 1.49
CA ASP A 460 25.42 12.75 1.04
C ASP A 460 26.02 13.83 1.96
N SER A 461 26.98 13.48 2.81
CA SER A 461 27.53 14.29 3.90
C SER A 461 28.32 15.55 3.45
N LEU A 462 28.05 16.09 2.26
CA LEU A 462 28.84 17.14 1.61
C LEU A 462 28.07 18.45 1.34
N ILE A 463 26.75 18.51 1.53
CA ILE A 463 25.95 19.68 1.08
C ILE A 463 25.48 20.60 2.23
N MET A 464 25.65 20.20 3.49
CA MET A 464 25.22 21.00 4.66
C MET A 464 26.38 21.56 5.52
N GLN A 465 27.63 21.46 5.05
CA GLN A 465 28.75 22.29 5.51
C GLN A 465 28.98 23.41 4.49
#